data_AF-A0A669BNF8-F1
#
_entry.id   AF-A0A669BNF8-F1
#
_cell.length_a   1.000
_cell.length_b   1.000
_cell.length_c   1.000
_cell.angle_alpha   90.00
_cell.angle_beta   90.00
_cell.angle_gamma   90.00
#
_symmetry.space_group_name_H-M   'P 1'
#
loop_
_entity.id
_entity.type
_entity.pdbx_description
1 polymer ?
#
loop_
_entity_poly.entity_id
_entity_poly.type
_entity_poly.pdbx_seq_one_letter_code
_entity_poly.pdbx_strand_id
1 'polypeptide(L)'
;MPWQSKREWKPLEEHSCTDIPWLIIFTLFCIGMACICGYPIATGGAARLVFGYDSYGNTCGKNNTKIEGVPLSGRDMTENKFVFFLDPCNLDLINRKIKSIALCVSKCPSTELMTYFDLKQFALNNGSNLCTYDLTPTRYTSSSEKSTKCPKLPVPPSKSVLLFRRCIPTDISCYTQFAKAFMTFVSDNTVLQRVISGVMASKEIIIGLCILALGITPACSMRFAFMISAAPLRGTGVLWWFYVDHRKALNSNTTSVFGKEVASDNVKALLFYAIGATIFTVVLLLVMFFMRKRVALTISLFHVAGKVFIHLPLLVLQPFWTFLCLILFWIYWIGVLLFLGTTGTPVKNNSTGVVGYEMPGPLQFLVWYHVVGLIWISEFILAFQQMTIAGAVVTYYFTRNKSQIPATPIISSMARTIRYHLGTLAKGSFIITLVKIPRLILTYIHSQLKGKVSFKTCVCCLWCLEKCLAYLNQNAYTATAINSTSFCTSAREAFLILVENALRVAAINTVGDFVLFLGKILIVSCTAFAGVLALNYQRDYTVWVLPLLIVCVFAFLVAHCFLSVFENVVDVLFLCFAVDTKYNDGSPGREYYMDKALMRPERTKHGENMQSTK
;
A
#
# COMPACT_ATOMS: atom_id res chain seq x y z
N MET A 1 -15.78 41.42 -0.91
CA MET A 1 -16.15 40.96 -2.26
C MET A 1 -17.67 40.88 -2.33
N PRO A 2 -18.32 41.45 -3.36
CA PRO A 2 -19.75 41.73 -3.36
C PRO A 2 -20.58 40.47 -3.64
N TRP A 3 -21.63 40.31 -2.83
CA TRP A 3 -22.93 39.68 -3.12
C TRP A 3 -22.98 38.63 -4.23
N GLN A 4 -22.80 37.35 -3.86
CA GLN A 4 -23.39 36.26 -4.62
C GLN A 4 -24.92 36.35 -4.48
N SER A 5 -25.63 36.63 -5.56
CA SER A 5 -27.08 36.39 -5.64
C SER A 5 -27.36 34.98 -5.13
N LYS A 6 -28.39 34.78 -4.31
CA LYS A 6 -28.86 33.44 -3.86
C LYS A 6 -29.01 32.54 -5.09
N ARG A 7 -28.00 31.72 -5.38
CA ARG A 7 -28.06 30.71 -6.45
C ARG A 7 -29.20 29.78 -6.07
N GLU A 8 -30.14 29.60 -6.99
CA GLU A 8 -31.19 28.61 -6.80
C GLU A 8 -30.51 27.23 -6.70
N TRP A 9 -30.73 26.52 -5.59
CA TRP A 9 -30.03 25.27 -5.33
C TRP A 9 -30.62 24.15 -6.22
N LYS A 10 -29.87 23.81 -7.27
CA LYS A 10 -30.21 22.78 -8.26
C LYS A 10 -29.09 21.74 -8.31
N PRO A 11 -29.18 20.66 -7.52
CA PRO A 11 -28.14 19.63 -7.52
C PRO A 11 -28.07 18.96 -8.89
N LEU A 12 -26.86 18.63 -9.36
CA LEU A 12 -26.59 17.90 -10.61
C LEU A 12 -26.92 18.60 -11.95
N GLU A 13 -27.55 19.78 -11.98
CA GLU A 13 -27.97 20.43 -13.25
C GLU A 13 -26.86 21.22 -13.95
N GLU A 14 -25.90 21.80 -13.22
CA GLU A 14 -24.81 22.60 -13.80
C GLU A 14 -23.44 21.99 -13.47
N HIS A 15 -22.71 21.55 -14.50
CA HIS A 15 -21.31 21.13 -14.38
C HIS A 15 -20.38 22.14 -15.04
N SER A 16 -19.44 22.67 -14.27
CA SER A 16 -18.42 23.60 -14.72
C SER A 16 -17.04 23.12 -14.28
N CYS A 17 -16.00 23.42 -15.08
CA CYS A 17 -14.63 23.09 -14.71
C CYS A 17 -14.22 23.81 -13.42
N THR A 18 -13.62 23.09 -12.48
CA THR A 18 -13.24 23.62 -11.15
C THR A 18 -11.72 23.67 -10.96
N ASP A 19 -11.25 24.75 -10.33
CA ASP A 19 -9.83 24.98 -9.98
C ASP A 19 -8.83 24.78 -11.15
N ILE A 20 -9.14 25.29 -12.35
CA ILE A 20 -8.30 25.17 -13.57
C ILE A 20 -6.81 25.53 -13.34
N PRO A 21 -6.44 26.60 -12.60
CA PRO A 21 -5.02 26.90 -12.36
C PRO A 21 -4.27 25.76 -11.67
N TRP A 22 -4.93 25.04 -10.76
CA TRP A 22 -4.33 23.89 -10.07
C TRP A 22 -4.18 22.68 -10.99
N LEU A 23 -5.10 22.50 -11.93
CA LEU A 23 -4.94 21.49 -12.98
C LEU A 23 -3.70 21.78 -13.85
N ILE A 24 -3.49 23.05 -14.23
CA ILE A 24 -2.31 23.46 -15.01
C ILE A 24 -1.02 23.17 -14.22
N ILE A 25 -0.96 23.60 -12.96
CA ILE A 25 0.22 23.36 -12.10
C ILE A 25 0.51 21.86 -11.97
N PHE A 26 -0.51 21.05 -11.69
CA PHE A 26 -0.34 19.60 -11.55
C PHE A 26 0.07 18.93 -12.86
N THR A 27 -0.45 19.40 -14.00
CA THR A 27 -0.08 18.89 -15.32
C THR A 27 1.38 19.21 -15.63
N LEU A 28 1.83 20.45 -15.39
CA LEU A 28 3.23 20.84 -15.53
C LEU A 28 4.14 20.03 -14.61
N PHE A 29 3.69 19.75 -13.39
CA PHE A 29 4.40 18.87 -12.47
C PHE A 29 4.52 17.43 -13.01
N CYS A 30 3.45 16.86 -13.56
CA CYS A 30 3.49 15.53 -14.17
C CYS A 30 4.39 15.48 -15.42
N ILE A 31 4.42 16.55 -16.23
CA ILE A 31 5.35 16.69 -17.35
C ILE A 31 6.80 16.68 -16.85
N GLY A 32 7.10 17.42 -15.78
CA GLY A 32 8.43 17.38 -15.16
C GLY A 32 8.82 15.97 -14.68
N MET A 33 7.89 15.22 -14.09
CA MET A 33 8.10 13.81 -13.71
C MET A 33 8.41 12.92 -14.93
N ALA A 34 7.73 13.14 -16.06
CA ALA A 34 8.01 12.42 -17.30
C ALA A 34 9.38 12.79 -17.88
N CYS A 35 9.78 14.07 -17.85
CA CYS A 35 11.11 14.51 -18.25
C CYS A 35 12.23 13.86 -17.41
N ILE A 36 12.00 13.71 -16.10
CA ILE A 36 12.93 13.01 -15.21
C ILE A 36 13.08 11.54 -15.58
N CYS A 37 12.03 10.88 -16.07
CA CYS A 37 12.14 9.52 -16.61
C CYS A 37 12.98 9.48 -17.91
N GLY A 38 12.79 10.46 -18.80
CA GLY A 38 13.55 10.56 -20.05
C GLY A 38 15.04 10.85 -19.85
N TYR A 39 15.40 11.60 -18.81
CA TYR A 39 16.79 12.04 -18.59
C TYR A 39 17.81 10.89 -18.41
N PRO A 40 17.60 9.89 -17.52
CA PRO A 40 18.44 8.70 -17.42
C PRO A 40 18.51 7.87 -18.70
N ILE A 41 17.45 7.87 -19.51
CA ILE A 41 17.43 7.15 -20.79
C ILE A 41 18.35 7.86 -21.77
N ALA A 42 18.21 9.18 -21.90
CA ALA A 42 19.02 10.01 -22.80
C ALA A 42 20.51 10.02 -22.42
N THR A 43 20.83 10.03 -21.13
CA THR A 43 22.21 10.04 -20.62
C THR A 43 22.84 8.65 -20.47
N GLY A 44 22.12 7.59 -20.88
CA GLY A 44 22.61 6.21 -20.77
C GLY A 44 22.69 5.68 -19.32
N GLY A 45 22.15 6.38 -18.32
CA GLY A 45 21.97 5.87 -16.95
C GLY A 45 21.15 4.59 -16.92
N ALA A 46 20.00 4.58 -17.62
CA ALA A 46 19.15 3.39 -17.74
C ALA A 46 19.89 2.20 -18.37
N ALA A 47 20.71 2.46 -19.40
CA ALA A 47 21.54 1.44 -20.04
C ALA A 47 22.60 0.87 -19.08
N ARG A 48 23.24 1.72 -18.26
CA ARG A 48 24.19 1.29 -17.23
C ARG A 48 23.55 0.42 -16.15
N LEU A 49 22.28 0.66 -15.81
CA LEU A 49 21.57 -0.20 -14.85
C LEU A 49 21.24 -1.58 -15.46
N VAL A 50 20.68 -1.61 -16.68
CA VAL A 50 20.15 -2.81 -17.34
C VAL A 50 21.26 -3.70 -17.92
N PHE A 51 22.21 -3.10 -18.65
CA PHE A 51 23.30 -3.83 -19.28
C PHE A 51 24.53 -3.95 -18.37
N GLY A 52 24.66 -3.04 -17.41
CA GLY A 52 25.86 -2.94 -16.60
C GLY A 52 27.00 -2.23 -17.34
N TYR A 53 28.01 -1.84 -16.56
CA TYR A 53 29.23 -1.21 -17.08
C TYR A 53 30.44 -1.77 -16.33
N ASP A 54 31.59 -1.75 -16.98
CA ASP A 54 32.86 -2.18 -16.40
C ASP A 54 33.52 -1.11 -15.53
N SER A 55 34.58 -1.45 -14.81
CA SER A 55 35.29 -0.50 -13.94
C SER A 55 35.98 0.65 -14.67
N TYR A 56 36.01 0.65 -16.00
CA TYR A 56 36.60 1.69 -16.83
C TYR A 56 35.54 2.58 -17.50
N GLY A 57 34.26 2.36 -17.21
CA GLY A 57 33.14 3.16 -17.70
C GLY A 57 32.60 2.72 -19.06
N ASN A 58 33.00 1.57 -19.59
CA ASN A 58 32.38 1.01 -20.79
C ASN A 58 31.08 0.29 -20.42
N THR A 59 29.98 0.65 -21.07
CA THR A 59 28.71 -0.08 -20.96
C THR A 59 28.79 -1.36 -21.79
N CYS A 60 28.46 -2.50 -21.18
CA CYS A 60 28.52 -3.79 -21.85
C CYS A 60 27.43 -3.92 -22.93
N GLY A 61 27.74 -4.62 -24.03
CA GLY A 61 26.82 -4.78 -25.17
C GLY A 61 26.62 -3.54 -26.03
N LYS A 62 27.49 -2.53 -25.93
CA LYS A 62 27.43 -1.29 -26.71
C LYS A 62 28.81 -0.86 -27.20
N ASN A 63 28.83 -0.05 -28.27
CA ASN A 63 30.00 0.71 -28.65
C ASN A 63 30.13 1.97 -27.76
N ASN A 64 31.30 2.16 -27.13
CA ASN A 64 31.51 3.19 -26.11
C ASN A 64 32.40 4.32 -26.61
N THR A 65 32.17 5.53 -26.12
CA THR A 65 33.02 6.69 -26.40
C THR A 65 34.16 6.78 -25.39
N LYS A 66 35.27 7.40 -25.82
CA LYS A 66 36.45 7.57 -24.98
C LYS A 66 36.17 8.54 -23.84
N ILE A 67 36.47 8.13 -22.61
CA ILE A 67 36.48 9.00 -21.44
C ILE A 67 37.89 9.55 -21.25
N GLU A 68 38.01 10.86 -21.14
CA GLU A 68 39.28 11.56 -20.95
C GLU A 68 40.00 11.09 -19.68
N GLY A 69 41.32 10.91 -19.74
CA GLY A 69 42.13 10.45 -18.60
C GLY A 69 41.98 8.96 -18.22
N VAL A 70 41.15 8.19 -18.95
CA VAL A 70 40.93 6.74 -18.70
C VAL A 70 41.37 5.91 -19.91
N PRO A 71 42.59 5.32 -19.91
CA PRO A 71 43.13 4.61 -21.08
C PRO A 71 42.32 3.38 -21.54
N LEU A 72 41.59 2.72 -20.64
CA LEU A 72 40.83 1.50 -20.94
C LEU A 72 39.34 1.74 -21.27
N SER A 73 38.89 3.00 -21.30
CA SER A 73 37.55 3.39 -21.76
C SER A 73 37.47 3.50 -23.30
N GLY A 74 36.25 3.66 -23.83
CA GLY A 74 35.99 3.87 -25.26
C GLY A 74 36.17 2.63 -26.13
N ARG A 75 36.01 1.44 -25.54
CA ARG A 75 36.14 0.16 -26.24
C ARG A 75 34.78 -0.28 -26.80
N ASP A 76 34.82 -0.94 -27.95
CA ASP A 76 33.64 -1.62 -28.48
C ASP A 76 33.35 -2.88 -27.65
N MET A 77 32.22 -2.87 -26.94
CA MET A 77 31.75 -3.97 -26.10
C MET A 77 30.50 -4.64 -26.67
N THR A 78 30.18 -4.45 -27.96
CA THR A 78 28.94 -4.96 -28.58
C THR A 78 28.78 -6.47 -28.41
N GLU A 79 29.86 -7.24 -28.54
CA GLU A 79 29.87 -8.69 -28.31
C GLU A 79 30.00 -9.09 -26.83
N ASN A 80 30.52 -8.18 -25.99
CA ASN A 80 30.74 -8.39 -24.57
C ASN A 80 29.54 -7.89 -23.75
N LYS A 81 28.49 -8.72 -23.68
CA LYS A 81 27.17 -8.34 -23.18
C LYS A 81 26.99 -8.49 -21.66
N PHE A 82 27.88 -9.17 -20.96
CA PHE A 82 27.72 -9.49 -19.55
C PHE A 82 28.77 -8.81 -18.68
N VAL A 83 28.41 -8.42 -17.45
CA VAL A 83 29.37 -7.94 -16.45
C VAL A 83 29.88 -9.11 -15.61
N PHE A 84 31.19 -9.25 -15.51
CA PHE A 84 31.89 -10.18 -14.64
C PHE A 84 32.69 -9.41 -13.57
N PHE A 85 32.64 -9.85 -12.32
CA PHE A 85 33.40 -9.26 -11.21
C PHE A 85 34.58 -10.16 -10.87
N LEU A 86 35.78 -9.59 -10.72
CA LEU A 86 37.00 -10.35 -10.41
C LEU A 86 36.96 -11.03 -9.03
N ASP A 87 36.25 -10.40 -8.11
CA ASP A 87 36.05 -10.83 -6.74
C ASP A 87 34.64 -10.42 -6.31
N PRO A 88 33.61 -11.19 -6.68
CA PRO A 88 32.23 -10.88 -6.34
C PRO A 88 31.97 -10.95 -4.83
N CYS A 89 32.88 -11.53 -4.04
CA CYS A 89 32.72 -11.74 -2.60
C CYS A 89 33.34 -10.62 -1.74
N ASN A 90 34.14 -9.71 -2.33
CA ASN A 90 34.72 -8.57 -1.63
C ASN A 90 33.74 -7.38 -1.56
N LEU A 91 32.94 -7.37 -0.49
CA LEU A 91 31.91 -6.37 -0.21
C LEU A 91 32.38 -5.34 0.82
N ASP A 92 32.25 -4.05 0.51
CA ASP A 92 32.31 -2.98 1.51
C ASP A 92 30.91 -2.83 2.13
N LEU A 93 30.69 -3.45 3.30
CA LEU A 93 29.41 -3.40 4.03
C LEU A 93 29.04 -1.98 4.49
N ILE A 94 30.03 -1.13 4.75
CA ILE A 94 29.81 0.23 5.29
C ILE A 94 29.29 1.14 4.18
N ASN A 95 29.89 1.05 2.98
CA ASN A 95 29.50 1.88 1.84
C ASN A 95 28.52 1.18 0.87
N ARG A 96 28.15 -0.08 1.12
CA ARG A 96 27.28 -0.92 0.28
C ARG A 96 27.77 -1.01 -1.18
N LYS A 97 29.08 -1.10 -1.37
CA LYS A 97 29.72 -1.18 -2.71
C LYS A 97 30.55 -2.45 -2.83
N ILE A 98 30.53 -3.07 -4.01
CA ILE A 98 31.47 -4.15 -4.34
C ILE A 98 32.82 -3.49 -4.66
N LYS A 99 33.86 -3.79 -3.87
CA LYS A 99 35.24 -3.33 -4.14
C LYS A 99 35.94 -4.33 -5.05
N SER A 100 35.38 -4.50 -6.25
CA SER A 100 35.89 -5.43 -7.24
C SER A 100 35.96 -4.77 -8.61
N ILE A 101 36.98 -5.13 -9.37
CA ILE A 101 37.07 -4.76 -10.78
C ILE A 101 35.97 -5.54 -11.52
N ALA A 102 35.18 -4.81 -12.29
CA ALA A 102 34.16 -5.34 -13.17
C ALA A 102 34.66 -5.25 -14.62
N LEU A 103 34.39 -6.29 -15.41
CA LEU A 103 34.77 -6.40 -16.83
C LEU A 103 33.56 -6.81 -17.67
N CYS A 104 33.49 -6.35 -18.91
CA CYS A 104 32.53 -6.83 -19.89
C CYS A 104 33.05 -8.12 -20.54
N VAL A 105 32.23 -9.16 -20.54
CA VAL A 105 32.55 -10.49 -21.10
C VAL A 105 31.43 -10.96 -22.03
N SER A 106 31.78 -11.75 -23.05
CA SER A 106 30.82 -12.33 -23.99
C SER A 106 30.06 -13.52 -23.39
N LYS A 107 30.69 -14.26 -22.45
CA LYS A 107 30.14 -15.47 -21.82
C LYS A 107 30.57 -15.56 -20.34
N CYS A 108 29.62 -15.87 -19.46
CA CYS A 108 29.92 -16.17 -18.06
C CYS A 108 30.56 -17.58 -17.93
N PRO A 109 31.53 -17.77 -17.01
CA PRO A 109 32.15 -19.08 -16.80
C PRO A 109 31.13 -20.05 -16.19
N SER A 110 30.68 -21.05 -16.95
CA SER A 110 29.68 -22.03 -16.48
C SER A 110 30.27 -23.17 -15.64
N THR A 111 31.59 -23.31 -15.66
CA THR A 111 32.37 -24.31 -14.92
C THR A 111 33.38 -23.61 -14.03
N GLU A 112 33.81 -24.28 -12.97
CA GLU A 112 34.85 -23.78 -12.09
C GLU A 112 36.19 -23.70 -12.84
N LEU A 113 36.94 -22.60 -12.65
CA LEU A 113 38.27 -22.40 -13.25
C LEU A 113 39.30 -22.37 -12.13
N MET A 114 40.19 -23.37 -12.09
CA MET A 114 41.09 -23.62 -10.96
C MET A 114 42.43 -22.90 -11.12
N THR A 115 42.87 -22.67 -12.35
CA THR A 115 44.21 -22.16 -12.66
C THR A 115 44.18 -20.99 -13.63
N TYR A 116 45.28 -20.22 -13.69
CA TYR A 116 45.48 -19.20 -14.72
C TYR A 116 45.56 -19.76 -16.14
N PHE A 117 45.90 -21.05 -16.29
CA PHE A 117 45.86 -21.72 -17.58
C PHE A 117 44.41 -21.91 -18.04
N ASP A 118 43.51 -22.27 -17.13
CA ASP A 118 42.07 -22.41 -17.42
C ASP A 118 41.46 -21.07 -17.83
N LEU A 119 41.86 -19.97 -17.17
CA LEU A 119 41.47 -18.60 -17.56
C LEU A 119 41.95 -18.25 -18.98
N LYS A 120 43.18 -18.61 -19.34
CA LYS A 120 43.73 -18.40 -20.68
C LYS A 120 42.94 -19.19 -21.73
N GLN A 121 42.67 -20.46 -21.48
CA GLN A 121 41.89 -21.31 -22.39
C GLN A 121 40.47 -20.78 -22.55
N PHE A 122 39.83 -20.36 -21.46
CA PHE A 122 38.50 -19.76 -21.50
C PHE A 122 38.45 -18.50 -22.36
N ALA A 123 39.43 -17.61 -22.19
CA ALA A 123 39.52 -16.36 -22.96
C ALA A 123 39.75 -16.60 -24.46
N LEU A 124 40.64 -17.54 -24.81
CA LEU A 124 40.94 -17.86 -26.22
C LEU A 124 39.75 -18.57 -26.91
N ASN A 125 39.08 -19.49 -26.22
CA ASN A 125 38.01 -20.30 -26.82
C ASN A 125 36.68 -19.55 -26.93
N ASN A 126 36.35 -18.69 -25.96
CA ASN A 126 35.06 -17.99 -25.90
C ASN A 126 35.15 -16.50 -26.25
N GLY A 127 36.35 -15.95 -26.45
CA GLY A 127 36.56 -14.51 -26.66
C GLY A 127 36.26 -13.66 -25.42
N SER A 128 36.22 -14.27 -24.22
CA SER A 128 35.88 -13.60 -22.95
C SER A 128 37.11 -13.38 -22.09
N ASN A 129 37.62 -12.14 -22.06
CA ASN A 129 38.75 -11.78 -21.20
C ASN A 129 38.29 -11.67 -19.74
N LEU A 130 38.82 -12.54 -18.88
CA LEU A 130 38.52 -12.54 -17.45
C LEU A 130 39.52 -11.72 -16.62
N CYS A 131 40.63 -11.27 -17.22
CA CYS A 131 41.57 -10.32 -16.60
C CYS A 131 41.43 -8.93 -17.22
N THR A 132 42.02 -7.92 -16.56
CA THR A 132 42.01 -6.52 -17.05
C THR A 132 42.53 -6.42 -18.48
N TYR A 133 41.97 -5.45 -19.23
CA TYR A 133 42.12 -5.41 -20.68
C TYR A 133 43.50 -5.01 -21.22
N ASP A 134 44.41 -4.59 -20.34
CA ASP A 134 45.82 -4.33 -20.63
C ASP A 134 46.67 -5.62 -20.61
N LEU A 135 46.13 -6.71 -20.07
CA LEU A 135 46.77 -8.01 -20.04
C LEU A 135 46.22 -8.92 -21.15
N THR A 136 47.07 -9.35 -22.08
CA THR A 136 46.69 -10.30 -23.13
C THR A 136 46.56 -11.72 -22.60
N PRO A 137 45.64 -12.56 -23.13
CA PRO A 137 45.45 -13.94 -22.66
C PRO A 137 46.73 -14.80 -22.64
N THR A 138 47.66 -14.55 -23.57
CA THR A 138 48.95 -15.26 -23.64
C THR A 138 49.84 -15.00 -22.43
N ARG A 139 49.67 -13.86 -21.75
CA ARG A 139 50.46 -13.42 -20.60
C ARG A 139 49.83 -13.75 -19.23
N TYR A 140 48.66 -14.39 -19.20
CA TYR A 140 47.96 -14.70 -17.93
C TYR A 140 48.79 -15.58 -16.99
N THR A 141 49.58 -16.51 -17.53
CA THR A 141 50.39 -17.43 -16.73
C THR A 141 51.74 -16.83 -16.30
N SER A 142 52.33 -15.98 -17.14
CA SER A 142 53.70 -15.45 -17.00
C SER A 142 53.81 -14.07 -16.37
N SER A 143 52.73 -13.29 -16.31
CA SER A 143 52.76 -11.94 -15.73
C SER A 143 52.94 -11.97 -14.20
N SER A 144 53.81 -11.10 -13.70
CA SER A 144 53.99 -10.84 -12.25
C SER A 144 52.77 -10.14 -11.63
N GLU A 145 51.96 -9.45 -12.43
CA GLU A 145 50.79 -8.67 -11.98
C GLU A 145 49.47 -9.47 -11.99
N LYS A 146 49.53 -10.79 -12.22
CA LYS A 146 48.34 -11.64 -12.37
C LYS A 146 47.43 -11.64 -11.12
N SER A 147 47.99 -11.54 -9.92
CA SER A 147 47.21 -11.54 -8.68
C SER A 147 46.34 -10.31 -8.48
N THR A 148 46.66 -9.18 -9.12
CA THR A 148 45.91 -7.92 -8.99
C THR A 148 45.01 -7.65 -10.20
N LYS A 149 45.36 -8.19 -11.37
CA LYS A 149 44.67 -7.95 -12.66
C LYS A 149 43.73 -9.08 -13.10
N CYS A 150 43.78 -10.23 -12.46
CA CYS A 150 42.93 -11.40 -12.75
C CYS A 150 42.05 -11.75 -11.54
N PRO A 151 40.98 -12.55 -11.73
CA PRO A 151 40.10 -12.95 -10.65
C PRO A 151 40.83 -13.85 -9.65
N LYS A 152 40.36 -13.82 -8.40
CA LYS A 152 40.86 -14.74 -7.37
C LYS A 152 40.46 -16.17 -7.75
N LEU A 153 41.42 -17.09 -7.72
CA LEU A 153 41.20 -18.51 -7.99
C LEU A 153 40.81 -19.26 -6.69
N PRO A 154 39.96 -20.30 -6.79
CA PRO A 154 39.23 -20.73 -7.98
C PRO A 154 38.09 -19.77 -8.35
N VAL A 155 37.83 -19.60 -9.66
CA VAL A 155 36.67 -18.81 -10.12
C VAL A 155 35.42 -19.69 -10.07
N PRO A 156 34.38 -19.32 -9.31
CA PRO A 156 33.19 -20.14 -9.17
C PRO A 156 32.36 -20.16 -10.46
N PRO A 157 31.65 -21.28 -10.74
CA PRO A 157 30.69 -21.34 -11.83
C PRO A 157 29.62 -20.27 -11.66
N SER A 158 29.31 -19.57 -12.74
CA SER A 158 28.45 -18.40 -12.76
C SER A 158 27.42 -18.49 -13.88
N LYS A 159 26.20 -18.02 -13.60
CA LYS A 159 25.12 -17.91 -14.59
C LYS A 159 24.73 -16.44 -14.78
N SER A 160 24.29 -16.10 -15.97
CA SER A 160 23.73 -14.78 -16.23
C SER A 160 22.31 -14.69 -15.68
N VAL A 161 22.00 -13.59 -14.99
CA VAL A 161 20.62 -13.29 -14.57
C VAL A 161 19.87 -12.62 -15.72
N LEU A 162 18.69 -13.14 -16.04
CA LEU A 162 17.86 -12.71 -17.18
C LEU A 162 17.60 -11.19 -17.24
N LEU A 163 17.44 -10.54 -16.08
CA LEU A 163 17.04 -9.13 -16.01
C LEU A 163 18.21 -8.12 -16.09
N PHE A 164 19.44 -8.52 -15.74
CA PHE A 164 20.52 -7.56 -15.46
C PHE A 164 21.89 -7.84 -16.11
N ARG A 165 21.98 -8.85 -17.00
CA ARG A 165 23.21 -9.23 -17.72
C ARG A 165 24.48 -9.26 -16.85
N ARG A 166 24.38 -9.72 -15.61
CA ARG A 166 25.51 -9.89 -14.69
C ARG A 166 25.78 -11.38 -14.51
N CYS A 167 27.05 -11.76 -14.49
CA CYS A 167 27.49 -13.08 -14.09
C CYS A 167 27.43 -13.18 -12.58
N ILE A 168 26.56 -14.04 -12.05
CA ILE A 168 26.42 -14.29 -10.61
C ILE A 168 26.85 -15.73 -10.33
N PRO A 169 27.71 -15.97 -9.32
CA PRO A 169 28.07 -17.31 -8.88
C PRO A 169 26.83 -18.16 -8.60
N THR A 170 26.83 -19.43 -9.03
CA THR A 170 25.74 -20.37 -8.78
C THR A 170 25.71 -20.84 -7.33
N ASP A 171 26.88 -20.91 -6.70
CA ASP A 171 26.98 -21.17 -5.27
C ASP A 171 26.88 -19.84 -4.49
N ILE A 172 25.81 -19.71 -3.72
CA ILE A 172 25.50 -18.54 -2.89
C ILE A 172 26.43 -18.50 -1.66
N SER A 173 27.28 -19.52 -1.45
CA SER A 173 28.31 -19.53 -0.40
C SER A 173 29.26 -18.33 -0.46
N CYS A 174 29.45 -17.69 -1.61
CA CYS A 174 30.17 -16.41 -1.73
C CYS A 174 29.49 -15.27 -0.95
N TYR A 175 28.15 -15.28 -0.87
CA TYR A 175 27.37 -14.39 -0.01
C TYR A 175 27.18 -14.96 1.40
N THR A 176 27.98 -15.95 1.81
CA THR A 176 27.83 -16.68 3.08
C THR A 176 27.53 -15.77 4.25
N GLN A 177 28.12 -14.60 4.44
CA GLN A 177 27.73 -13.74 5.58
C GLN A 177 26.28 -13.24 5.50
N PHE A 178 25.80 -12.85 4.31
CA PHE A 178 24.42 -12.40 4.09
C PHE A 178 23.44 -13.57 4.05
N ALA A 179 23.78 -14.63 3.31
CA ALA A 179 23.00 -15.85 3.19
C ALA A 179 22.97 -16.63 4.50
N LYS A 180 24.04 -16.67 5.28
CA LYS A 180 24.08 -17.22 6.64
C LYS A 180 23.33 -16.28 7.57
N ALA A 181 23.48 -14.96 7.55
CA ALA A 181 22.62 -14.10 8.38
C ALA A 181 21.12 -14.29 8.09
N PHE A 182 20.73 -14.43 6.83
CA PHE A 182 19.35 -14.71 6.42
C PHE A 182 18.92 -16.15 6.75
N MET A 183 19.72 -17.16 6.42
CA MET A 183 19.42 -18.56 6.67
C MET A 183 19.51 -18.92 8.15
N THR A 184 20.44 -18.36 8.91
CA THR A 184 20.52 -18.44 10.38
C THR A 184 19.36 -17.68 11.01
N PHE A 185 18.98 -16.50 10.52
CA PHE A 185 17.73 -15.84 10.95
C PHE A 185 16.48 -16.68 10.65
N VAL A 186 16.44 -17.40 9.51
CA VAL A 186 15.31 -18.25 9.11
C VAL A 186 15.35 -19.63 9.79
N SER A 187 16.51 -20.24 9.98
CA SER A 187 16.71 -21.59 10.52
C SER A 187 16.77 -21.60 12.05
N ASP A 188 17.42 -20.61 12.66
CA ASP A 188 17.45 -20.48 14.14
C ASP A 188 16.07 -20.05 14.64
N ASN A 189 15.31 -19.35 13.80
CA ASN A 189 13.93 -19.03 14.09
C ASN A 189 13.00 -20.17 13.65
N THR A 190 12.96 -21.20 14.48
CA THR A 190 12.07 -22.37 14.33
C THR A 190 10.60 -21.98 14.09
N VAL A 191 10.17 -20.81 14.57
CA VAL A 191 8.85 -20.25 14.30
C VAL A 191 8.71 -19.85 12.83
N LEU A 192 9.69 -19.15 12.25
CA LEU A 192 9.65 -18.68 10.87
C LEU A 192 9.69 -19.83 9.85
N GLN A 193 10.48 -20.88 10.08
CA GLN A 193 10.41 -22.08 9.24
C GLN A 193 9.04 -22.76 9.30
N ARG A 194 8.46 -22.87 10.50
CA ARG A 194 7.09 -23.41 10.69
C ARG A 194 6.04 -22.53 10.01
N VAL A 195 6.20 -21.20 10.00
CA VAL A 195 5.34 -20.27 9.22
C VAL A 195 5.36 -20.64 7.74
N ILE A 196 6.56 -20.67 7.14
CA ILE A 196 6.71 -20.81 5.70
C ILE A 196 6.18 -22.17 5.24
N SER A 197 6.53 -23.23 5.96
CA SER A 197 6.01 -24.58 5.70
C SER A 197 4.49 -24.65 5.85
N GLY A 198 3.94 -24.00 6.88
CA GLY A 198 2.50 -23.97 7.13
C GLY A 198 1.71 -23.19 6.07
N VAL A 199 2.24 -22.05 5.61
CA VAL A 199 1.63 -21.24 4.53
C VAL A 199 1.66 -22.00 3.21
N MET A 200 2.78 -22.63 2.87
CA MET A 200 2.91 -23.39 1.61
C MET A 200 1.97 -24.61 1.57
N ALA A 201 1.78 -25.29 2.70
CA ALA A 201 0.89 -26.45 2.81
C ALA A 201 -0.60 -26.08 2.80
N SER A 202 -0.97 -24.91 3.34
CA SER A 202 -2.37 -24.49 3.49
C SER A 202 -2.82 -23.43 2.46
N LYS A 203 -1.99 -23.12 1.45
CA LYS A 203 -2.24 -22.04 0.48
C LYS A 203 -3.64 -22.06 -0.16
N GLU A 204 -4.17 -23.24 -0.49
CA GLU A 204 -5.49 -23.36 -1.11
C GLU A 204 -6.64 -23.06 -0.12
N ILE A 205 -6.48 -23.47 1.14
CA ILE A 205 -7.42 -23.15 2.23
C ILE A 205 -7.36 -21.66 2.55
N ILE A 206 -6.16 -21.07 2.58
CA ILE A 206 -5.97 -19.63 2.77
C ILE A 206 -6.72 -18.87 1.67
N ILE A 207 -6.51 -19.22 0.39
CA ILE A 207 -7.19 -18.59 -0.74
C ILE A 207 -8.73 -18.74 -0.61
N GLY A 208 -9.22 -19.93 -0.25
CA GLY A 208 -10.64 -20.17 -0.01
C GLY A 208 -11.24 -19.31 1.12
N LEU A 209 -10.53 -19.16 2.23
CA LEU A 209 -10.94 -18.30 3.35
C LEU A 209 -10.89 -16.81 3.00
N CYS A 210 -9.95 -16.41 2.14
CA CYS A 210 -9.90 -15.04 1.61
C CYS A 210 -11.13 -14.75 0.73
N ILE A 211 -11.50 -15.67 -0.15
CA ILE A 211 -12.71 -15.56 -0.98
C ILE A 211 -13.98 -15.55 -0.11
N LEU A 212 -14.02 -16.36 0.94
CA LEU A 212 -15.11 -16.36 1.91
C LEU A 212 -15.21 -14.99 2.63
N ALA A 213 -14.10 -14.42 3.08
CA ALA A 213 -14.09 -13.08 3.70
C ALA A 213 -14.58 -12.00 2.72
N LEU A 214 -14.21 -12.09 1.43
CA LEU A 214 -14.72 -11.23 0.36
C LEU A 214 -16.25 -11.38 0.18
N GLY A 215 -16.77 -12.61 0.24
CA GLY A 215 -18.20 -12.91 0.09
C GLY A 215 -19.07 -12.56 1.31
N ILE A 216 -18.54 -12.68 2.53
CA ILE A 216 -19.24 -12.34 3.77
C ILE A 216 -19.41 -10.82 3.93
N THR A 217 -18.46 -10.04 3.41
CA THR A 217 -18.45 -8.58 3.53
C THR A 217 -19.73 -7.91 3.00
N PRO A 218 -20.21 -8.19 1.77
CA PRO A 218 -21.48 -7.64 1.27
C PRO A 218 -22.72 -8.22 1.99
N ALA A 219 -22.66 -9.47 2.47
CA ALA A 219 -23.78 -10.11 3.18
C ALA A 219 -23.99 -9.55 4.60
N CYS A 220 -22.90 -9.21 5.31
CA CYS A 220 -22.97 -8.60 6.64
C CYS A 220 -23.63 -7.22 6.62
N SER A 221 -23.40 -6.42 5.58
CA SER A 221 -23.98 -5.07 5.42
C SER A 221 -25.51 -5.04 5.44
N MET A 222 -26.19 -6.15 5.08
CA MET A 222 -27.66 -6.21 5.00
C MET A 222 -28.36 -6.65 6.31
N ARG A 223 -27.67 -7.32 7.24
CA ARG A 223 -28.26 -7.83 8.51
C ARG A 223 -27.43 -7.45 9.74
N PHE A 224 -26.91 -6.23 9.73
CA PHE A 224 -25.92 -5.71 10.69
C PHE A 224 -26.37 -5.80 12.16
N ALA A 225 -27.63 -5.47 12.46
CA ALA A 225 -28.12 -5.39 13.85
C ALA A 225 -28.29 -6.76 14.54
N PHE A 226 -28.72 -7.78 13.79
CA PHE A 226 -29.00 -9.12 14.35
C PHE A 226 -27.72 -9.96 14.51
N MET A 227 -26.73 -9.72 13.65
CA MET A 227 -25.46 -10.43 13.69
C MET A 227 -24.54 -9.95 14.82
N ILE A 228 -24.53 -8.65 15.13
CA ILE A 228 -23.65 -8.06 16.16
C ILE A 228 -24.02 -8.52 17.57
N SER A 229 -25.30 -8.65 17.90
CA SER A 229 -25.70 -9.10 19.24
C SER A 229 -25.48 -10.61 19.42
N ALA A 230 -25.76 -11.40 18.39
CA ALA A 230 -25.79 -12.85 18.51
C ALA A 230 -24.43 -13.54 18.27
N ALA A 231 -23.54 -12.97 17.46
CA ALA A 231 -22.25 -13.59 17.13
C ALA A 231 -21.25 -13.64 18.29
N PRO A 232 -21.04 -12.58 19.10
CA PRO A 232 -20.12 -12.61 20.25
C PRO A 232 -20.57 -13.59 21.33
N LEU A 233 -21.89 -13.69 21.55
CA LEU A 233 -22.49 -14.65 22.48
C LEU A 233 -22.22 -16.10 22.03
N ARG A 234 -22.44 -16.40 20.75
CA ARG A 234 -22.13 -17.72 20.17
C ARG A 234 -20.64 -18.04 20.21
N GLY A 235 -19.78 -17.08 19.84
CA GLY A 235 -18.32 -17.27 19.82
C GLY A 235 -17.76 -17.54 21.22
N THR A 236 -18.22 -16.80 22.22
CA THR A 236 -17.84 -17.02 23.62
C THR A 236 -18.29 -18.41 24.10
N GLY A 237 -19.52 -18.81 23.78
CA GLY A 237 -20.02 -20.16 24.10
C GLY A 237 -19.19 -21.29 23.48
N VAL A 238 -18.78 -21.14 22.21
CA VAL A 238 -17.93 -22.12 21.51
C VAL A 238 -16.53 -22.21 22.14
N LEU A 239 -15.91 -21.08 22.51
CA LEU A 239 -14.59 -21.08 23.17
C LEU A 239 -14.64 -21.79 24.53
N TRP A 240 -15.69 -21.54 25.32
CA TRP A 240 -15.91 -22.27 26.57
C TRP A 240 -16.14 -23.76 26.34
N TRP A 241 -16.88 -24.14 25.30
CA TRP A 241 -17.06 -25.55 24.93
C TRP A 241 -15.74 -26.21 24.55
N PHE A 242 -14.92 -25.59 23.69
CA PHE A 242 -13.60 -26.11 23.32
C PHE A 242 -12.66 -26.25 24.52
N TYR A 243 -12.67 -25.29 25.44
CA TYR A 243 -11.89 -25.37 26.68
C TYR A 243 -12.29 -26.60 27.51
N VAL A 244 -13.61 -26.82 27.70
CA VAL A 244 -14.12 -27.97 28.45
C VAL A 244 -13.76 -29.29 27.76
N ASP A 245 -13.89 -29.35 26.44
CA ASP A 245 -13.59 -30.53 25.64
C ASP A 245 -12.10 -30.91 25.72
N HIS A 246 -11.20 -29.96 25.47
CA HIS A 246 -9.75 -30.20 25.55
C HIS A 246 -9.27 -30.49 26.98
N ARG A 247 -9.90 -29.87 27.99
CA ARG A 247 -9.59 -30.16 29.40
C ARG A 247 -10.00 -31.59 29.78
N LYS A 248 -11.14 -32.08 29.28
CA LYS A 248 -11.56 -33.47 29.49
C LYS A 248 -10.62 -34.44 28.79
N ALA A 249 -10.24 -34.17 27.54
CA ALA A 249 -9.30 -34.99 26.78
C ALA A 249 -7.89 -35.06 27.41
N LEU A 250 -7.42 -33.96 28.01
CA LEU A 250 -6.15 -33.91 28.75
C LEU A 250 -6.17 -34.82 30.00
N ASN A 251 -7.32 -34.90 30.67
CA ASN A 251 -7.48 -35.72 31.87
C ASN A 251 -7.65 -37.21 31.56
N SER A 252 -8.09 -37.57 30.34
CA SER A 252 -8.36 -38.97 29.94
C SER A 252 -7.20 -39.67 29.21
N ASN A 253 -6.24 -38.94 28.62
CA ASN A 253 -5.23 -39.53 27.73
C ASN A 253 -3.91 -39.92 28.41
N THR A 254 -3.43 -41.13 28.11
CA THR A 254 -2.08 -41.65 28.46
C THR A 254 -1.04 -41.28 27.40
N THR A 255 -0.94 -39.99 27.06
CA THR A 255 0.05 -39.49 26.08
C THR A 255 1.46 -39.35 26.69
N SER A 256 2.49 -39.54 25.86
CA SER A 256 3.90 -39.27 26.19
C SER A 256 4.10 -37.90 26.88
N VAL A 257 5.05 -37.79 27.80
CA VAL A 257 5.32 -36.59 28.62
C VAL A 257 5.33 -35.29 27.80
N PHE A 258 6.04 -35.27 26.66
CA PHE A 258 6.12 -34.12 25.76
C PHE A 258 4.76 -33.72 25.14
N GLY A 259 3.94 -34.69 24.73
CA GLY A 259 2.60 -34.43 24.20
C GLY A 259 1.63 -33.92 25.26
N LYS A 260 1.82 -34.31 26.53
CA LYS A 260 1.01 -33.86 27.66
C LYS A 260 1.32 -32.40 28.04
N GLU A 261 2.57 -31.98 27.96
CA GLU A 261 2.97 -30.57 28.15
C GLU A 261 2.35 -29.64 27.10
N VAL A 262 2.47 -29.99 25.81
CA VAL A 262 1.89 -29.22 24.71
C VAL A 262 0.35 -29.13 24.82
N ALA A 263 -0.32 -30.24 25.16
CA ALA A 263 -1.76 -30.26 25.36
C ALA A 263 -2.20 -29.42 26.59
N SER A 264 -1.44 -29.47 27.67
CA SER A 264 -1.66 -28.63 28.86
C SER A 264 -1.55 -27.14 28.54
N ASP A 265 -0.53 -26.74 27.78
CA ASP A 265 -0.34 -25.33 27.41
C ASP A 265 -1.42 -24.83 26.44
N ASN A 266 -1.91 -25.69 25.54
CA ASN A 266 -3.09 -25.38 24.71
C ASN A 266 -4.36 -25.17 25.56
N VAL A 267 -4.59 -25.98 26.60
CA VAL A 267 -5.73 -25.80 27.52
C VAL A 267 -5.62 -24.49 28.31
N LYS A 268 -4.41 -24.13 28.77
CA LYS A 268 -4.17 -22.83 29.43
C LYS A 268 -4.44 -21.66 28.47
N ALA A 269 -3.96 -21.75 27.22
CA ALA A 269 -4.20 -20.72 26.20
C ALA A 269 -5.71 -20.55 25.90
N LEU A 270 -6.45 -21.66 25.73
CA LEU A 270 -7.90 -21.63 25.53
C LEU A 270 -8.65 -20.97 26.69
N LEU A 271 -8.22 -21.18 27.93
CA LEU A 271 -8.79 -20.51 29.10
C LEU A 271 -8.60 -18.98 29.04
N PHE A 272 -7.38 -18.51 28.74
CA PHE A 272 -7.10 -17.09 28.58
C PHE A 272 -7.95 -16.47 27.46
N TYR A 273 -8.10 -17.14 26.32
CA TYR A 273 -8.94 -16.67 25.23
C TYR A 273 -10.44 -16.63 25.60
N ALA A 274 -10.96 -17.65 26.31
CA ALA A 274 -12.36 -17.69 26.73
C ALA A 274 -12.71 -16.56 27.74
N ILE A 275 -11.82 -16.30 28.70
CA ILE A 275 -11.99 -15.18 29.64
C ILE A 275 -11.96 -13.84 28.90
N GLY A 276 -10.98 -13.65 28.00
CA GLY A 276 -10.88 -12.44 27.18
C GLY A 276 -12.11 -12.19 26.32
N ALA A 277 -12.63 -13.23 25.65
CA ALA A 277 -13.85 -13.16 24.85
C ALA A 277 -15.10 -12.80 25.69
N THR A 278 -15.18 -13.30 26.93
CA THR A 278 -16.28 -12.99 27.86
C THR A 278 -16.27 -11.51 28.26
N ILE A 279 -15.11 -10.98 28.67
CA ILE A 279 -14.95 -9.55 29.03
C ILE A 279 -15.30 -8.67 27.82
N PHE A 280 -14.78 -9.00 26.64
CA PHE A 280 -15.08 -8.28 25.41
C PHE A 280 -16.58 -8.25 25.10
N THR A 281 -17.27 -9.40 25.22
CA THR A 281 -18.71 -9.50 24.98
C THR A 281 -19.52 -8.64 25.94
N VAL A 282 -19.17 -8.62 27.23
CA VAL A 282 -19.86 -7.78 28.23
C VAL A 282 -19.67 -6.30 27.91
N VAL A 283 -18.44 -5.86 27.64
CA VAL A 283 -18.14 -4.47 27.28
C VAL A 283 -18.91 -4.05 26.02
N LEU A 284 -18.96 -4.91 25.00
CA LEU A 284 -19.68 -4.67 23.76
C LEU A 284 -21.18 -4.46 24.01
N LEU A 285 -21.81 -5.32 24.82
CA LEU A 285 -23.24 -5.20 25.15
C LEU A 285 -23.54 -3.92 25.95
N LEU A 286 -22.66 -3.52 26.87
CA LEU A 286 -22.81 -2.26 27.61
C LEU A 286 -22.73 -1.05 26.68
N VAL A 287 -21.75 -1.00 25.78
CA VAL A 287 -21.61 0.09 24.79
C VAL A 287 -22.84 0.16 23.89
N MET A 288 -23.34 -0.98 23.40
CA MET A 288 -24.57 -1.02 22.60
C MET A 288 -25.79 -0.51 23.37
N PHE A 289 -25.91 -0.84 24.65
CA PHE A 289 -26.99 -0.38 25.50
C PHE A 289 -26.97 1.14 25.69
N PHE A 290 -25.81 1.73 26.00
CA PHE A 290 -25.67 3.18 26.17
C PHE A 290 -25.93 3.94 24.86
N MET A 291 -25.48 3.40 23.72
CA MET A 291 -25.59 4.08 22.42
C MET A 291 -26.94 3.84 21.71
N ARG A 292 -27.87 3.07 22.29
CA ARG A 292 -29.13 2.62 21.66
C ARG A 292 -29.94 3.72 20.95
N LYS A 293 -30.02 4.92 21.55
CA LYS A 293 -30.79 6.04 20.98
C LYS A 293 -30.14 6.63 19.73
N ARG A 294 -28.80 6.64 19.66
CA ARG A 294 -28.02 7.17 18.53
C ARG A 294 -27.90 6.15 17.39
N VAL A 295 -27.86 4.87 17.76
CA VAL A 295 -27.77 3.71 16.84
C VAL A 295 -28.91 3.66 15.83
N ALA A 296 -30.14 4.11 16.16
CA ALA A 296 -31.28 4.05 15.23
C ALA A 296 -31.06 4.85 13.92
N LEU A 297 -30.48 6.06 14.02
CA LEU A 297 -30.18 6.89 12.85
C LEU A 297 -29.01 6.31 12.05
N THR A 298 -27.94 5.87 12.74
CA THR A 298 -26.80 5.22 12.08
C THR A 298 -27.21 3.93 11.37
N ILE A 299 -28.06 3.09 11.97
CA ILE A 299 -28.62 1.89 11.31
C ILE A 299 -29.38 2.26 10.04
N SER A 300 -30.15 3.35 10.06
CA SER A 300 -30.90 3.81 8.89
C SER A 300 -29.95 4.25 7.76
N LEU A 301 -28.88 4.99 8.10
CA LEU A 301 -27.83 5.36 7.15
C LEU A 301 -27.10 4.14 6.58
N PHE A 302 -26.75 3.16 7.41
CA PHE A 302 -26.08 1.93 6.99
C PHE A 302 -26.99 1.06 6.12
N HIS A 303 -28.29 1.02 6.42
CA HIS A 303 -29.27 0.33 5.58
C HIS A 303 -29.37 0.97 4.19
N VAL A 304 -29.40 2.31 4.12
CA VAL A 304 -29.40 3.04 2.85
C VAL A 304 -28.08 2.85 2.12
N ALA A 305 -26.94 2.91 2.80
CA ALA A 305 -25.64 2.58 2.22
C ALA A 305 -25.62 1.16 1.63
N GLY A 306 -26.19 0.18 2.34
CA GLY A 306 -26.40 -1.17 1.81
C GLY A 306 -27.21 -1.19 0.50
N LYS A 307 -28.31 -0.43 0.40
CA LYS A 307 -29.06 -0.28 -0.85
C LYS A 307 -28.20 0.33 -1.97
N VAL A 308 -27.35 1.30 -1.66
CA VAL A 308 -26.42 1.91 -2.63
C VAL A 308 -25.50 0.85 -3.22
N PHE A 309 -24.89 -0.02 -2.40
CA PHE A 309 -24.03 -1.09 -2.90
C PHE A 309 -24.76 -2.12 -3.77
N ILE A 310 -26.04 -2.37 -3.52
CA ILE A 310 -26.87 -3.25 -4.36
C ILE A 310 -27.14 -2.62 -5.73
N HIS A 311 -27.44 -1.32 -5.77
CA HIS A 311 -27.73 -0.62 -7.02
C HIS A 311 -26.45 -0.22 -7.78
N LEU A 312 -25.34 -0.06 -7.06
CA LEU A 312 -24.03 0.35 -7.58
C LEU A 312 -22.96 -0.71 -7.26
N PRO A 313 -23.08 -1.95 -7.77
CA PRO A 313 -22.19 -3.06 -7.39
C PRO A 313 -20.71 -2.80 -7.73
N LEU A 314 -20.44 -1.96 -8.75
CA LEU A 314 -19.08 -1.58 -9.14
C LEU A 314 -18.32 -0.78 -8.06
N LEU A 315 -18.99 -0.21 -7.04
CA LEU A 315 -18.32 0.43 -5.90
C LEU A 315 -17.38 -0.52 -5.16
N VAL A 316 -17.71 -1.81 -5.13
CA VAL A 316 -16.93 -2.87 -4.47
C VAL A 316 -15.58 -3.08 -5.17
N LEU A 317 -15.50 -2.80 -6.47
CA LEU A 317 -14.27 -2.95 -7.27
C LEU A 317 -13.33 -1.74 -7.17
N GLN A 318 -13.81 -0.61 -6.65
CA GLN A 318 -13.06 0.64 -6.61
C GLN A 318 -11.69 0.53 -5.87
N PRO A 319 -11.56 -0.13 -4.70
CA PRO A 319 -10.27 -0.27 -4.02
C PRO A 319 -9.23 -1.03 -4.82
N PHE A 320 -9.66 -2.07 -5.56
CA PHE A 320 -8.76 -2.87 -6.38
C PHE A 320 -8.21 -2.05 -7.53
N TRP A 321 -9.07 -1.25 -8.17
CA TRP A 321 -8.64 -0.34 -9.23
C TRP A 321 -7.63 0.68 -8.70
N THR A 322 -7.91 1.32 -7.57
CA THR A 322 -6.98 2.27 -6.95
C THR A 322 -5.65 1.60 -6.56
N PHE A 323 -5.71 0.40 -5.97
CA PHE A 323 -4.52 -0.35 -5.58
C PHE A 323 -3.66 -0.73 -6.80
N LEU A 324 -4.29 -1.15 -7.89
CA LEU A 324 -3.62 -1.41 -9.16
C LEU A 324 -2.94 -0.13 -9.68
N CYS A 325 -3.63 1.01 -9.71
CA CYS A 325 -3.04 2.28 -10.12
C CYS A 325 -1.85 2.70 -9.23
N LEU A 326 -1.96 2.52 -7.91
CA LEU A 326 -0.87 2.81 -6.98
C LEU A 326 0.32 1.87 -7.20
N ILE A 327 0.10 0.55 -7.37
CA ILE A 327 1.19 -0.40 -7.66
C ILE A 327 1.91 -0.03 -8.96
N LEU A 328 1.17 0.23 -10.04
CA LEU A 328 1.76 0.61 -11.32
C LEU A 328 2.57 1.90 -11.20
N PHE A 329 2.05 2.89 -10.47
CA PHE A 329 2.77 4.12 -10.17
C PHE A 329 4.03 3.87 -9.34
N TRP A 330 3.97 3.01 -8.32
CA TRP A 330 5.13 2.69 -7.47
C TRP A 330 6.20 1.94 -8.25
N ILE A 331 5.83 0.99 -9.12
CA ILE A 331 6.76 0.30 -10.03
C ILE A 331 7.45 1.32 -10.94
N TYR A 332 6.68 2.20 -11.57
CA TYR A 332 7.21 3.31 -12.38
C TYR A 332 8.18 4.17 -11.56
N TRP A 333 7.76 4.61 -10.38
CA TRP A 333 8.53 5.50 -9.53
C TRP A 333 9.85 4.88 -9.07
N ILE A 334 9.82 3.62 -8.63
CA ILE A 334 11.02 2.85 -8.25
C ILE A 334 11.93 2.68 -9.47
N GLY A 335 11.38 2.33 -10.64
CA GLY A 335 12.15 2.20 -11.87
C GLY A 335 12.91 3.47 -12.22
N VAL A 336 12.23 4.63 -12.20
CA VAL A 336 12.86 5.94 -12.43
C VAL A 336 13.90 6.27 -11.36
N LEU A 337 13.64 5.96 -10.08
CA LEU A 337 14.61 6.19 -9.00
C LEU A 337 15.90 5.38 -9.22
N LEU A 338 15.77 4.11 -9.62
CA LEU A 338 16.93 3.26 -9.91
C LEU A 338 17.72 3.76 -11.14
N PHE A 339 17.02 4.24 -12.17
CA PHE A 339 17.67 4.85 -13.34
C PHE A 339 18.37 6.17 -12.98
N LEU A 340 17.76 7.01 -12.14
CA LEU A 340 18.39 8.21 -11.63
C LEU A 340 19.64 7.85 -10.83
N GLY A 341 19.59 6.87 -9.93
CA GLY A 341 20.74 6.46 -9.11
C GLY A 341 21.95 5.95 -9.90
N THR A 342 21.77 5.60 -11.19
CA THR A 342 22.84 5.19 -12.11
C THR A 342 23.24 6.28 -13.11
N THR A 343 22.62 7.45 -13.01
CA THR A 343 22.91 8.61 -13.84
C THR A 343 23.97 9.49 -13.18
N GLY A 344 24.83 10.07 -14.00
CA GLY A 344 25.94 10.89 -13.54
C GLY A 344 27.05 10.96 -14.59
N THR A 345 27.95 11.91 -14.41
CA THR A 345 29.16 12.09 -15.23
C THR A 345 30.25 11.15 -14.76
N PRO A 346 31.03 10.55 -15.68
CA PRO A 346 32.12 9.66 -15.30
C PRO A 346 33.23 10.45 -14.60
N VAL A 347 33.61 10.02 -13.40
CA VAL A 347 34.71 10.57 -12.62
C VAL A 347 35.71 9.45 -12.34
N LYS A 348 36.97 9.66 -12.72
CA LYS A 348 38.05 8.71 -12.44
C LYS A 348 38.50 8.88 -10.99
N ASN A 349 38.53 7.79 -10.23
CA ASN A 349 39.14 7.78 -8.91
C ASN A 349 40.67 7.70 -9.04
N ASN A 350 41.40 8.68 -8.52
CA ASN A 350 42.85 8.74 -8.63
C ASN A 350 43.57 7.63 -7.85
N SER A 351 42.98 7.11 -6.78
CA SER A 351 43.60 6.07 -5.94
C SER A 351 43.44 4.65 -6.51
N THR A 352 42.32 4.38 -7.20
CA THR A 352 41.98 3.03 -7.70
C THR A 352 41.98 2.92 -9.22
N GLY A 353 42.00 4.04 -9.94
CA GLY A 353 41.94 4.08 -11.40
C GLY A 353 40.58 3.72 -12.00
N VAL A 354 39.56 3.43 -11.17
CA VAL A 354 38.21 3.04 -11.60
C VAL A 354 37.33 4.26 -11.87
N VAL A 355 36.35 4.10 -12.75
CA VAL A 355 35.36 5.14 -13.08
C VAL A 355 34.12 4.98 -12.18
N GLY A 356 33.86 6.01 -11.39
CA GLY A 356 32.60 6.22 -10.70
C GLY A 356 31.69 7.15 -11.50
N TYR A 357 30.42 7.20 -11.14
CA TYR A 357 29.49 8.19 -11.68
C TYR A 357 28.96 9.05 -10.55
N GLU A 358 29.15 10.35 -10.69
CA GLU A 358 28.70 11.33 -9.71
C GLU A 358 27.62 12.20 -10.35
N MET A 359 26.56 12.45 -9.58
CA MET A 359 25.44 13.25 -10.04
C MET A 359 25.74 14.73 -9.76
N PRO A 360 25.80 15.60 -10.79
CA PRO A 360 26.12 17.02 -10.61
C PRO A 360 25.12 17.70 -9.67
N GLY A 361 25.58 18.70 -8.91
CA GLY A 361 24.79 19.36 -7.85
C GLY A 361 23.35 19.73 -8.23
N PRO A 362 23.10 20.44 -9.35
CA PRO A 362 21.73 20.82 -9.76
C PRO A 362 20.81 19.63 -10.02
N LEU A 363 21.35 18.48 -10.41
CA LEU A 363 20.56 17.28 -10.67
C LEU A 363 20.14 16.54 -9.41
N GLN A 364 20.78 16.81 -8.27
CA GLN A 364 20.36 16.26 -6.99
C GLN A 364 18.96 16.79 -6.59
N PHE A 365 18.56 17.98 -7.06
CA PHE A 365 17.20 18.48 -6.88
C PHE A 365 16.13 17.63 -7.58
N LEU A 366 16.48 16.93 -8.66
CA LEU A 366 15.55 16.02 -9.35
C LEU A 366 15.13 14.85 -8.45
N VAL A 367 16.01 14.40 -7.55
CA VAL A 367 15.69 13.36 -6.56
C VAL A 367 14.63 13.85 -5.59
N TRP A 368 14.78 15.07 -5.06
CA TRP A 368 13.78 15.68 -4.18
C TRP A 368 12.45 15.91 -4.88
N TYR A 369 12.49 16.41 -6.11
CA TYR A 369 11.30 16.57 -6.95
C TYR A 369 10.57 15.23 -7.15
N HIS A 370 11.31 14.15 -7.45
CA HIS A 370 10.77 12.80 -7.61
C HIS A 370 10.15 12.28 -6.30
N VAL A 371 10.76 12.55 -5.14
CA VAL A 371 10.21 12.20 -3.81
C VAL A 371 8.92 12.96 -3.52
N VAL A 372 8.85 14.27 -3.81
CA VAL A 372 7.60 15.03 -3.69
C VAL A 372 6.52 14.45 -4.61
N GLY A 373 6.92 14.03 -5.81
CA GLY A 373 6.02 13.37 -6.78
C GLY A 373 5.42 12.06 -6.26
N LEU A 374 6.18 11.26 -5.51
CA LEU A 374 5.66 10.04 -4.86
C LEU A 374 4.45 10.36 -3.99
N ILE A 375 4.56 11.39 -3.16
CA ILE A 375 3.53 11.73 -2.17
C ILE A 375 2.35 12.39 -2.89
N TRP A 376 2.60 13.43 -3.69
CA TRP A 376 1.52 14.20 -4.31
C TRP A 376 0.69 13.36 -5.29
N ILE A 377 1.33 12.56 -6.16
CA ILE A 377 0.60 11.72 -7.12
C ILE A 377 -0.16 10.60 -6.39
N SER A 378 0.41 10.03 -5.31
CA SER A 378 -0.33 9.04 -4.50
C SER A 378 -1.57 9.65 -3.86
N GLU A 379 -1.46 10.84 -3.26
CA GLU A 379 -2.62 11.56 -2.70
C GLU A 379 -3.62 11.95 -3.79
N PHE A 380 -3.16 12.28 -4.99
CA PHE A 380 -4.03 12.58 -6.13
C PHE A 380 -4.83 11.34 -6.58
N ILE A 381 -4.19 10.17 -6.64
CA ILE A 381 -4.86 8.89 -6.96
C ILE A 381 -5.92 8.56 -5.90
N LEU A 382 -5.63 8.77 -4.62
CA LEU A 382 -6.59 8.59 -3.53
C LEU A 382 -7.75 9.61 -3.61
N ALA A 383 -7.46 10.89 -3.90
CA ALA A 383 -8.46 11.92 -4.10
C ALA A 383 -9.38 11.60 -5.30
N PHE A 384 -8.83 11.00 -6.36
CA PHE A 384 -9.59 10.53 -7.51
C PHE A 384 -10.61 9.45 -7.13
N GLN A 385 -10.20 8.48 -6.32
CA GLN A 385 -11.13 7.48 -5.77
C GLN A 385 -12.24 8.15 -4.94
N GLN A 386 -11.86 9.05 -4.04
CA GLN A 386 -12.79 9.74 -3.14
C GLN A 386 -13.87 10.53 -3.91
N MET A 387 -13.45 11.35 -4.88
CA MET A 387 -14.37 12.08 -5.76
C MET A 387 -15.24 11.14 -6.60
N THR A 388 -14.68 10.05 -7.12
CA THR A 388 -15.43 9.08 -7.93
C THR A 388 -16.56 8.45 -7.13
N ILE A 389 -16.27 7.97 -5.92
CA ILE A 389 -17.26 7.41 -4.99
C ILE A 389 -18.31 8.48 -4.65
N ALA A 390 -17.87 9.67 -4.26
CA ALA A 390 -18.76 10.77 -3.90
C ALA A 390 -19.72 11.12 -5.06
N GLY A 391 -19.20 11.28 -6.27
CA GLY A 391 -20.02 11.59 -7.44
C GLY A 391 -21.04 10.50 -7.79
N ALA A 392 -20.70 9.22 -7.64
CA ALA A 392 -21.64 8.12 -7.90
C ALA A 392 -22.76 8.08 -6.84
N VAL A 393 -22.41 8.22 -5.57
CA VAL A 393 -23.38 8.21 -4.45
C VAL A 393 -24.27 9.46 -4.49
N VAL A 394 -23.72 10.64 -4.75
CA VAL A 394 -24.48 11.89 -4.92
C VAL A 394 -25.47 11.77 -6.07
N THR A 395 -25.04 11.22 -7.21
CA THR A 395 -25.93 10.98 -8.36
C THR A 395 -27.06 10.03 -7.99
N TYR A 396 -26.75 8.92 -7.29
CA TYR A 396 -27.78 8.02 -6.79
C TYR A 396 -28.73 8.70 -5.79
N TYR A 397 -28.22 9.53 -4.87
CA TYR A 397 -29.03 10.17 -3.82
C TYR A 397 -30.02 11.18 -4.42
N PHE A 398 -29.54 12.13 -5.23
CA PHE A 398 -30.36 13.23 -5.76
C PHE A 398 -31.15 12.89 -7.03
N THR A 399 -30.98 11.69 -7.62
CA THR A 399 -31.85 11.24 -8.71
C THR A 399 -33.12 10.61 -8.14
N ARG A 400 -34.28 11.27 -8.33
CA ARG A 400 -35.58 10.79 -7.83
C ARG A 400 -36.02 9.49 -8.51
N ASN A 401 -36.03 9.48 -9.83
CA ASN A 401 -36.41 8.29 -10.61
C ASN A 401 -35.16 7.44 -10.89
N LYS A 402 -35.01 6.32 -10.18
CA LYS A 402 -33.82 5.46 -10.29
C LYS A 402 -33.63 4.85 -11.69
N SER A 403 -34.64 4.85 -12.55
CA SER A 403 -34.50 4.44 -13.96
C SER A 403 -33.72 5.43 -14.83
N GLN A 404 -33.55 6.69 -14.39
CA GLN A 404 -32.78 7.72 -15.08
C GLN A 404 -31.30 7.71 -14.69
N ILE A 405 -30.90 6.84 -13.76
CA ILE A 405 -29.49 6.70 -13.36
C ILE A 405 -28.72 6.05 -14.53
N PRO A 406 -27.53 6.55 -14.90
CA PRO A 406 -26.70 5.93 -15.94
C PRO A 406 -26.47 4.44 -15.69
N ALA A 407 -26.37 3.63 -16.75
CA ALA A 407 -26.16 2.18 -16.62
C ALA A 407 -24.89 1.82 -15.80
N THR A 408 -23.86 2.69 -15.82
CA THR A 408 -22.64 2.55 -15.03
C THR A 408 -22.29 3.85 -14.30
N PRO A 409 -22.87 4.12 -13.12
CA PRO A 409 -22.72 5.41 -12.42
C PRO A 409 -21.29 5.71 -11.98
N ILE A 410 -20.49 4.67 -11.70
CA ILE A 410 -19.07 4.82 -11.35
C ILE A 410 -18.27 5.34 -12.54
N ILE A 411 -18.43 4.74 -13.71
CA ILE A 411 -17.74 5.18 -14.93
C ILE A 411 -18.19 6.59 -15.31
N SER A 412 -19.50 6.87 -15.21
CA SER A 412 -20.03 8.21 -15.44
C SER A 412 -19.45 9.23 -14.47
N SER A 413 -19.30 8.85 -13.19
CA SER A 413 -18.67 9.70 -12.17
C SER A 413 -17.20 9.95 -12.48
N MET A 414 -16.44 8.91 -12.83
CA MET A 414 -15.03 9.04 -13.26
C MET A 414 -14.89 9.97 -14.46
N ALA A 415 -15.73 9.80 -15.48
CA ALA A 415 -15.72 10.65 -16.68
C ALA A 415 -16.00 12.12 -16.33
N ARG A 416 -16.96 12.39 -15.44
CA ARG A 416 -17.23 13.74 -14.93
C ARG A 416 -16.04 14.29 -14.13
N THR A 417 -15.42 13.47 -13.28
CA THR A 417 -14.21 13.87 -12.53
C THR A 417 -13.07 14.26 -13.46
N ILE A 418 -12.80 13.46 -14.49
CA ILE A 418 -11.77 13.72 -15.51
C ILE A 418 -12.07 15.01 -16.28
N ARG A 419 -13.33 15.19 -16.67
CA ARG A 419 -13.73 16.33 -17.52
C ARG A 419 -13.77 17.66 -16.79
N TYR A 420 -14.22 17.67 -15.53
CA TYR A 420 -14.54 18.93 -14.84
C TYR A 420 -13.73 19.17 -13.56
N HIS A 421 -13.30 18.14 -12.84
CA HIS A 421 -12.90 18.31 -11.43
C HIS A 421 -11.44 17.96 -11.10
N LEU A 422 -10.60 17.59 -12.09
CA LEU A 422 -9.19 17.26 -11.84
C LEU A 422 -8.42 18.38 -11.11
N GLY A 423 -8.73 19.66 -11.36
CA GLY A 423 -8.13 20.79 -10.66
C GLY A 423 -8.43 20.79 -9.15
N THR A 424 -9.67 20.47 -8.77
CA THR A 424 -10.09 20.35 -7.37
C THR A 424 -9.35 19.22 -6.67
N LEU A 425 -9.16 18.08 -7.35
CA LEU A 425 -8.40 16.95 -6.83
C LEU A 425 -6.91 17.30 -6.67
N ALA A 426 -6.33 17.98 -7.66
CA ALA A 426 -4.94 18.46 -7.61
C ALA A 426 -4.70 19.38 -6.41
N LYS A 427 -5.61 20.33 -6.18
CA LYS A 427 -5.55 21.26 -5.05
C LYS A 427 -5.72 20.56 -3.71
N GLY A 428 -6.74 19.70 -3.56
CA GLY A 428 -6.98 19.00 -2.31
C GLY A 428 -5.85 18.05 -1.93
N SER A 429 -5.36 17.24 -2.88
CA SER A 429 -4.21 16.35 -2.68
C SER A 429 -2.90 17.10 -2.37
N PHE A 430 -2.70 18.29 -2.95
CA PHE A 430 -1.54 19.12 -2.65
C PHE A 430 -1.56 19.64 -1.20
N ILE A 431 -2.72 20.07 -0.70
CA ILE A 431 -2.88 20.55 0.68
C ILE A 431 -2.50 19.45 1.69
N ILE A 432 -2.92 18.20 1.44
CA ILE A 432 -2.50 17.05 2.27
C ILE A 432 -0.98 16.86 2.18
N THR A 433 -0.43 16.92 0.97
CA THR A 433 1.01 16.75 0.71
C THR A 433 1.86 17.76 1.49
N LEU A 434 1.43 19.02 1.56
CA LEU A 434 2.12 20.08 2.31
C LEU A 434 2.25 19.80 3.81
N VAL A 435 1.30 19.06 4.41
CA VAL A 435 1.36 18.67 5.83
C VAL A 435 2.08 17.35 6.02
N LYS A 436 1.92 16.42 5.05
CA LYS A 436 2.49 15.07 5.11
C LYS A 436 4.02 15.08 5.01
N ILE A 437 4.60 15.95 4.18
CA ILE A 437 6.07 16.06 4.02
C ILE A 437 6.75 16.50 5.34
N PRO A 438 6.40 17.63 5.97
CA PRO A 438 6.97 18.04 7.25
C PRO A 438 6.78 16.98 8.35
N ARG A 439 5.60 16.34 8.40
CA ARG A 439 5.33 15.26 9.36
C ARG A 439 6.30 14.09 9.18
N LEU A 440 6.54 13.66 7.94
CA LEU A 440 7.48 12.57 7.64
C LEU A 440 8.90 12.94 8.08
N ILE A 441 9.36 14.16 7.74
CA ILE A 441 10.70 14.65 8.09
C ILE A 441 10.86 14.71 9.62
N LEU A 442 9.92 15.30 10.34
CA LEU A 442 9.98 15.41 11.80
C LEU A 442 9.93 14.03 12.49
N THR A 443 9.12 13.11 11.97
CA THR A 443 9.06 11.73 12.47
C THR A 443 10.41 11.02 12.28
N TYR A 444 11.04 11.20 11.11
CA TYR A 444 12.35 10.66 10.83
C TYR A 444 13.42 11.24 11.77
N ILE A 445 13.48 12.56 11.93
CA ILE A 445 14.43 13.23 12.83
C ILE A 445 14.22 12.75 14.28
N HIS A 446 12.98 12.68 14.75
CA HIS A 446 12.68 12.19 16.11
C HIS A 446 13.17 10.75 16.32
N SER A 447 13.01 9.88 15.32
CA SER A 447 13.49 8.49 15.37
C SER A 447 15.02 8.41 15.41
N GLN A 448 15.72 9.23 14.62
CA GLN A 448 17.18 9.27 14.57
C GLN A 448 17.80 9.80 15.87
N LEU A 449 17.15 10.79 16.49
CA LEU A 449 17.59 11.35 17.76
C LEU A 449 17.26 10.45 18.97
N LYS A 450 16.75 9.23 18.76
CA LYS A 450 16.30 8.29 19.80
C LYS A 450 15.42 8.95 20.88
N GLY A 451 14.62 9.95 20.48
CA GLY A 451 13.76 10.69 21.39
C GLY A 451 14.44 11.69 22.34
N LYS A 452 15.73 12.03 22.14
CA LYS A 452 16.45 13.01 22.99
C LYS A 452 15.93 14.45 22.87
N VAL A 453 15.25 14.80 21.78
CA VAL A 453 14.61 16.11 21.57
C VAL A 453 13.09 15.94 21.45
N SER A 454 12.33 16.75 22.19
CA SER A 454 10.88 16.64 22.32
C SER A 454 10.13 17.25 21.13
N PHE A 455 10.15 16.57 19.99
CA PHE A 455 9.29 16.90 18.83
C PHE A 455 7.92 16.18 18.85
N LYS A 456 7.63 15.42 19.92
CA LYS A 456 6.39 14.61 20.02
C LYS A 456 5.13 15.46 19.88
N THR A 457 5.11 16.66 20.46
CA THR A 457 3.97 17.58 20.38
C THR A 457 3.72 18.04 18.95
N CYS A 458 4.75 18.47 18.22
CA CYS A 458 4.61 18.89 16.81
C CYS A 458 4.21 17.74 15.89
N VAL A 459 4.79 16.54 16.09
CA VAL A 459 4.42 15.33 15.33
C VAL A 459 2.95 14.97 15.56
N CYS A 460 2.48 15.06 16.81
CA CYS A 460 1.07 14.86 17.15
C CYS A 460 0.17 15.91 16.48
N CYS A 461 0.51 17.19 16.57
CA CYS A 461 -0.26 18.27 15.94
C CYS A 461 -0.35 18.11 14.42
N LEU A 462 0.75 17.75 13.74
CA LEU A 462 0.75 17.51 12.30
C LEU A 462 -0.02 16.25 11.92
N TRP A 463 0.00 15.21 12.76
CA TRP A 463 -0.84 14.03 12.58
C TRP A 463 -2.33 14.39 12.68
N CYS A 464 -2.72 15.15 13.71
CA CYS A 464 -4.09 15.63 13.89
C CYS A 464 -4.51 16.54 12.72
N LEU A 465 -3.62 17.43 12.27
CA LEU A 465 -3.88 18.31 11.13
C LEU A 465 -4.07 17.53 9.84
N GLU A 466 -3.22 16.53 9.55
CA GLU A 466 -3.39 15.64 8.39
C GLU A 466 -4.73 14.92 8.43
N LYS A 467 -5.14 14.39 9.60
CA LYS A 467 -6.44 13.72 9.76
C LYS A 467 -7.62 14.68 9.56
N CYS A 468 -7.52 15.89 10.11
CA CYS A 468 -8.52 16.93 9.93
C CYS A 468 -8.63 17.34 8.45
N LEU A 469 -7.49 17.55 7.77
CA LEU A 469 -7.45 17.89 6.35
C LEU A 469 -7.98 16.76 5.47
N ALA A 470 -7.65 15.50 5.77
CA ALA A 470 -8.19 14.36 5.04
C ALA A 470 -9.73 14.28 5.17
N TYR A 471 -10.25 14.49 6.38
CA TYR A 471 -11.69 14.56 6.62
C TYR A 471 -12.34 15.75 5.89
N LEU A 472 -11.74 16.94 5.96
CA LEU A 472 -12.23 18.13 5.26
C LEU A 472 -12.22 17.92 3.74
N ASN A 473 -11.16 17.34 3.19
CA ASN A 473 -11.04 17.04 1.75
C ASN A 473 -12.14 16.12 1.27
N GLN A 474 -12.44 15.03 1.99
CA GLN A 474 -13.52 14.10 1.63
C GLN A 474 -14.87 14.81 1.55
N ASN A 475 -15.16 15.66 2.54
CA ASN A 475 -16.40 16.43 2.59
C ASN A 475 -16.42 17.52 1.51
N ALA A 476 -15.29 18.16 1.22
CA ALA A 476 -15.15 19.13 0.13
C ALA A 476 -15.42 18.48 -1.23
N TYR A 477 -14.84 17.31 -1.52
CA TYR A 477 -15.11 16.59 -2.77
C TYR A 477 -16.58 16.20 -2.91
N THR A 478 -17.22 15.82 -1.81
CA THR A 478 -18.66 15.53 -1.82
C THR A 478 -19.48 16.78 -2.12
N ALA A 479 -19.19 17.92 -1.49
CA ALA A 479 -19.85 19.18 -1.79
C ALA A 479 -19.59 19.65 -3.23
N THR A 480 -18.37 19.46 -3.75
CA THR A 480 -18.06 19.70 -5.17
C THR A 480 -18.89 18.80 -6.08
N ALA A 481 -19.08 17.52 -5.74
CA ALA A 481 -19.90 16.61 -6.53
C ALA A 481 -21.39 17.00 -6.54
N ILE A 482 -21.89 17.67 -5.50
CA ILE A 482 -23.27 18.18 -5.43
C ILE A 482 -23.44 19.48 -6.22
N ASN A 483 -22.60 20.49 -5.93
CA ASN A 483 -22.79 21.87 -6.38
C ASN A 483 -21.89 22.29 -7.56
N SER A 484 -20.94 21.44 -7.96
CA SER A 484 -19.93 21.72 -8.99
C SER A 484 -19.12 23.00 -8.72
N THR A 485 -18.76 23.27 -7.46
CA THR A 485 -17.98 24.46 -7.05
C THR A 485 -16.50 24.16 -6.80
N SER A 486 -15.66 25.20 -6.75
CA SER A 486 -14.22 25.05 -6.48
C SER A 486 -13.93 24.53 -5.07
N PHE A 487 -12.76 23.92 -4.88
CA PHE A 487 -12.39 23.22 -3.64
C PHE A 487 -12.61 24.05 -2.37
N CYS A 488 -12.16 25.32 -2.35
CA CYS A 488 -12.26 26.16 -1.15
C CYS A 488 -13.70 26.53 -0.84
N THR A 489 -14.52 26.78 -1.87
CA THR A 489 -15.95 27.07 -1.71
C THR A 489 -16.66 25.84 -1.17
N SER A 490 -16.45 24.67 -1.80
CA SER A 490 -17.03 23.40 -1.36
C SER A 490 -16.60 23.02 0.06
N ALA A 491 -15.31 23.18 0.39
CA ALA A 491 -14.79 22.92 1.74
C ALA A 491 -15.43 23.82 2.80
N ARG A 492 -15.59 25.11 2.50
CA ARG A 492 -16.25 26.07 3.39
C ARG A 492 -17.72 25.71 3.61
N GLU A 493 -18.45 25.44 2.54
CA GLU A 493 -19.88 25.06 2.62
C GLU A 493 -20.06 23.77 3.43
N ALA A 494 -19.27 22.73 3.12
CA ALA A 494 -19.32 21.48 3.84
C ALA A 494 -18.99 21.67 5.33
N PHE A 495 -17.93 22.42 5.65
CA PHE A 495 -17.54 22.71 7.03
C PHE A 495 -18.65 23.43 7.81
N LEU A 496 -19.28 24.46 7.22
CA LEU A 496 -20.37 25.19 7.87
C LEU A 496 -21.57 24.27 8.16
N ILE A 497 -21.98 23.44 7.21
CA ILE A 497 -23.09 22.48 7.39
C ILE A 497 -22.79 21.48 8.51
N LEU A 498 -21.55 20.99 8.57
CA LEU A 498 -21.13 20.03 9.60
C LEU A 498 -21.06 20.69 10.99
N VAL A 499 -20.55 21.92 11.10
CA VAL A 499 -20.42 22.62 12.38
C VAL A 499 -21.79 23.03 12.95
N GLU A 500 -22.73 23.48 12.10
CA GLU A 500 -24.12 23.78 12.51
C GLU A 500 -24.79 22.59 13.20
N ASN A 501 -24.38 21.36 12.87
CA ASN A 501 -24.89 20.12 13.44
C ASN A 501 -23.83 19.28 14.16
N ALA A 502 -22.77 19.90 14.71
CA ALA A 502 -21.56 19.22 15.17
C ALA A 502 -21.82 18.04 16.13
N LEU A 503 -22.74 18.19 17.10
CA LEU A 503 -23.09 17.12 18.04
C LEU A 503 -23.74 15.91 17.37
N ARG A 504 -24.55 16.14 16.31
CA ARG A 504 -25.19 15.07 15.53
C ARG A 504 -24.15 14.39 14.64
N VAL A 505 -23.28 15.16 14.00
CA VAL A 505 -22.15 14.67 13.18
C VAL A 505 -21.21 13.79 14.00
N ALA A 506 -20.69 14.31 15.11
CA ALA A 506 -19.74 13.60 15.96
C ALA A 506 -20.34 12.29 16.48
N ALA A 507 -21.60 12.31 16.93
CA ALA A 507 -22.26 11.10 17.41
C ALA A 507 -22.45 10.04 16.30
N ILE A 508 -22.78 10.45 15.06
CA ILE A 508 -22.97 9.52 13.95
C ILE A 508 -21.64 8.92 13.51
N ASN A 509 -20.59 9.72 13.37
CA ASN A 509 -19.26 9.24 12.98
C ASN A 509 -18.70 8.29 14.05
N THR A 510 -18.74 8.66 15.34
CA THR A 510 -18.24 7.78 16.41
C THR A 510 -18.99 6.45 16.47
N VAL A 511 -20.33 6.45 16.31
CA VAL A 511 -21.11 5.21 16.27
C VAL A 511 -20.83 4.43 14.99
N GLY A 512 -20.72 5.10 13.85
CA GLY A 512 -20.40 4.49 12.55
C GLY A 512 -19.05 3.78 12.58
N ASP A 513 -18.01 4.46 13.06
CA ASP A 513 -16.65 3.92 13.20
C ASP A 513 -16.64 2.69 14.11
N PHE A 514 -17.36 2.75 15.24
CA PHE A 514 -17.51 1.62 16.15
C PHE A 514 -18.21 0.44 15.48
N VAL A 515 -19.29 0.70 14.74
CA VAL A 515 -20.07 -0.30 14.01
C VAL A 515 -19.23 -0.96 12.91
N LEU A 516 -18.44 -0.18 12.17
CA LEU A 516 -17.50 -0.70 11.17
C LEU A 516 -16.36 -1.48 11.80
N PHE A 517 -15.85 -1.04 12.96
CA PHE A 517 -14.86 -1.78 13.72
C PHE A 517 -15.39 -3.15 14.16
N LEU A 518 -16.61 -3.22 14.69
CA LEU A 518 -17.27 -4.49 15.01
C LEU A 518 -17.45 -5.38 13.78
N GLY A 519 -17.77 -4.79 12.62
CA GLY A 519 -17.81 -5.51 11.34
C GLY A 519 -16.47 -6.17 11.00
N LYS A 520 -15.34 -5.47 11.19
CA LYS A 520 -13.99 -6.02 10.97
C LYS A 520 -13.73 -7.21 11.90
N ILE A 521 -14.04 -7.07 13.20
CA ILE A 521 -13.87 -8.14 14.19
C ILE A 521 -14.76 -9.35 13.86
N LEU A 522 -16.00 -9.14 13.42
CA LEU A 522 -16.91 -10.21 13.05
C LEU A 522 -16.38 -11.01 11.85
N ILE A 523 -15.92 -10.34 10.79
CA ILE A 523 -15.35 -10.98 9.61
C ILE A 523 -14.13 -11.82 9.99
N VAL A 524 -13.21 -11.26 10.78
CA VAL A 524 -12.02 -11.98 11.28
C VAL A 524 -12.42 -13.19 12.12
N SER A 525 -13.40 -13.04 13.02
CA SER A 525 -13.86 -14.13 13.90
C SER A 525 -14.54 -15.25 13.13
N CYS A 526 -15.40 -14.94 12.16
CA CYS A 526 -16.03 -15.93 11.28
C CYS A 526 -14.98 -16.66 10.42
N THR A 527 -14.00 -15.92 9.88
CA THR A 527 -12.91 -16.50 9.09
C THR A 527 -12.02 -17.39 9.96
N ALA A 528 -11.72 -16.95 11.18
CA ALA A 528 -10.95 -17.73 12.16
C ALA A 528 -11.69 -19.02 12.52
N PHE A 529 -13.00 -18.95 12.79
CA PHE A 529 -13.81 -20.12 13.11
C PHE A 529 -13.86 -21.12 11.95
N ALA A 530 -14.11 -20.65 10.72
CA ALA A 530 -14.04 -21.48 9.53
C ALA A 530 -12.64 -22.08 9.32
N GLY A 531 -11.59 -21.29 9.56
CA GLY A 531 -10.20 -21.73 9.50
C GLY A 531 -9.86 -22.80 10.54
N VAL A 532 -10.36 -22.68 11.78
CA VAL A 532 -10.23 -23.73 12.81
C VAL A 532 -10.91 -25.01 12.34
N LEU A 533 -12.15 -24.93 11.83
CA LEU A 533 -12.85 -26.12 11.34
C LEU A 533 -12.11 -26.80 10.17
N ALA A 534 -11.62 -26.02 9.22
CA ALA A 534 -10.92 -26.52 8.05
C ALA A 534 -9.53 -27.11 8.39
N LEU A 535 -8.74 -26.40 9.21
CA LEU A 535 -7.38 -26.80 9.57
C LEU A 535 -7.36 -27.92 10.63
N ASN A 536 -8.33 -27.96 11.55
CA ASN A 536 -8.44 -29.02 12.57
C ASN A 536 -8.95 -30.34 11.98
N TYR A 537 -9.66 -30.31 10.84
CA TYR A 537 -10.09 -31.52 10.14
C TYR A 537 -8.90 -32.29 9.55
N GLN A 538 -7.84 -31.60 9.13
CA GLN A 538 -6.59 -32.20 8.66
C GLN A 538 -5.60 -32.34 9.83
N ARG A 539 -5.72 -33.43 10.60
CA ARG A 539 -4.92 -33.71 11.82
C ARG A 539 -3.39 -33.83 11.61
N ASP A 540 -2.90 -33.72 10.38
CA ASP A 540 -1.48 -33.85 10.05
C ASP A 540 -0.65 -32.59 10.39
N TYR A 541 -1.29 -31.45 10.68
CA TYR A 541 -0.59 -30.21 11.00
C TYR A 541 -0.38 -30.05 12.50
N THR A 542 0.82 -30.37 12.99
CA THR A 542 1.20 -30.17 14.40
C THR A 542 1.31 -28.70 14.82
N VAL A 543 1.22 -27.74 13.87
CA VAL A 543 1.30 -26.28 14.12
C VAL A 543 0.32 -25.50 13.22
N TRP A 544 -0.99 -25.63 13.46
CA TRP A 544 -2.05 -24.96 12.66
C TRP A 544 -2.40 -23.53 13.13
N VAL A 545 -2.01 -23.15 14.36
CA VAL A 545 -2.32 -21.84 14.97
C VAL A 545 -1.67 -20.68 14.23
N LEU A 546 -0.46 -20.87 13.73
CA LEU A 546 0.33 -19.81 13.11
C LEU A 546 -0.14 -19.48 11.67
N PRO A 547 -0.43 -20.46 10.79
CA PRO A 547 -1.15 -20.21 9.54
C PRO A 547 -2.52 -19.54 9.77
N LEU A 548 -3.26 -19.97 10.79
CA LEU A 548 -4.55 -19.36 11.15
C LEU A 548 -4.38 -17.87 11.52
N LEU A 549 -3.35 -17.51 12.28
CA LEU A 549 -3.05 -16.11 12.61
C LEU A 549 -2.80 -15.28 11.34
N ILE A 550 -2.05 -15.82 10.38
CA ILE A 550 -1.78 -15.14 9.09
C ILE A 550 -3.08 -14.94 8.32
N VAL A 551 -3.95 -15.94 8.27
CA VAL A 551 -5.30 -15.82 7.66
C VAL A 551 -6.11 -14.73 8.36
N CYS A 552 -6.10 -14.68 9.69
CA CYS A 552 -6.80 -13.64 10.45
C CYS A 552 -6.28 -12.23 10.15
N VAL A 553 -4.96 -12.05 10.03
CA VAL A 553 -4.35 -10.77 9.64
C VAL A 553 -4.78 -10.39 8.23
N PHE A 554 -4.75 -11.33 7.28
CA PHE A 554 -5.19 -11.07 5.92
C PHE A 554 -6.69 -10.74 5.85
N ALA A 555 -7.53 -11.48 6.56
CA ALA A 555 -8.96 -11.22 6.66
C ALA A 555 -9.25 -9.83 7.25
N PHE A 556 -8.46 -9.39 8.23
CA PHE A 556 -8.56 -8.05 8.79
C PHE A 556 -8.21 -6.98 7.75
N LEU A 557 -7.13 -7.16 6.99
CA LEU A 557 -6.72 -6.23 5.93
C LEU A 557 -7.79 -6.12 4.84
N VAL A 558 -8.32 -7.26 4.39
CA VAL A 558 -9.44 -7.31 3.43
C VAL A 558 -10.65 -6.57 3.99
N ALA A 559 -11.10 -6.93 5.19
CA ALA A 559 -12.23 -6.27 5.84
C ALA A 559 -12.02 -4.76 5.97
N HIS A 560 -10.80 -4.32 6.30
CA HIS A 560 -10.45 -2.90 6.39
C HIS A 560 -10.61 -2.18 5.05
N CYS A 561 -10.11 -2.75 3.95
CA CYS A 561 -10.23 -2.17 2.62
C CYS A 561 -11.69 -1.99 2.17
N PHE A 562 -12.53 -3.00 2.35
CA PHE A 562 -13.94 -2.92 1.95
C PHE A 562 -14.77 -2.02 2.86
N LEU A 563 -14.63 -2.17 4.17
CA LEU A 563 -15.39 -1.37 5.12
C LEU A 563 -14.97 0.10 5.09
N SER A 564 -13.75 0.43 4.64
CA SER A 564 -13.35 1.81 4.35
C SER A 564 -14.10 2.41 3.15
N VAL A 565 -14.42 1.64 2.11
CA VAL A 565 -15.31 2.13 1.03
C VAL A 565 -16.71 2.35 1.57
N PHE A 566 -17.20 1.42 2.40
CA PHE A 566 -18.50 1.55 3.03
C PHE A 566 -18.58 2.82 3.90
N GLU A 567 -17.54 3.08 4.70
CA GLU A 567 -17.36 4.32 5.48
C GLU A 567 -17.47 5.57 4.59
N ASN A 568 -16.71 5.61 3.48
CA ASN A 568 -16.77 6.72 2.53
C ASN A 568 -18.18 6.94 1.95
N VAL A 569 -18.91 5.85 1.65
CA VAL A 569 -20.30 5.95 1.15
C VAL A 569 -21.23 6.49 2.23
N VAL A 570 -21.07 6.05 3.48
CA VAL A 570 -21.86 6.56 4.62
C VAL A 570 -21.58 8.05 4.85
N ASP A 571 -20.34 8.49 4.81
CA ASP A 571 -19.96 9.90 4.95
C ASP A 571 -20.58 10.77 3.85
N VAL A 572 -20.54 10.30 2.59
CA VAL A 572 -21.15 10.99 1.46
C VAL A 572 -22.66 11.09 1.64
N LEU A 573 -23.33 9.98 1.98
CA LEU A 573 -24.77 9.97 2.24
C LEU A 573 -25.15 10.89 3.39
N PHE A 574 -24.32 10.94 4.42
CA PHE A 574 -24.54 11.80 5.56
C PHE A 574 -24.47 13.29 5.17
N LEU A 575 -23.47 13.69 4.37
CA LEU A 575 -23.42 15.06 3.87
C LEU A 575 -24.57 15.37 2.92
N CYS A 576 -24.95 14.43 2.03
CA CYS A 576 -26.13 14.58 1.16
C CYS A 576 -27.40 14.80 1.99
N PHE A 577 -27.58 14.00 3.05
CA PHE A 577 -28.70 14.14 3.98
C PHE A 577 -28.69 15.50 4.66
N ALA A 578 -27.54 15.95 5.18
CA ALA A 578 -27.44 17.26 5.83
C ALA A 578 -27.77 18.42 4.87
N VAL A 579 -27.29 18.34 3.62
CA VAL A 579 -27.61 19.31 2.55
C VAL A 579 -29.11 19.29 2.21
N ASP A 580 -29.67 18.10 2.01
CA ASP A 580 -31.10 17.91 1.70
C ASP A 580 -31.99 18.50 2.80
N THR A 581 -31.67 18.26 4.07
CA THR A 581 -32.40 18.85 5.21
C THR A 581 -32.25 20.37 5.34
N LYS A 582 -31.21 20.96 4.76
CA LYS A 582 -30.95 22.40 4.82
C LYS A 582 -31.71 23.16 3.74
N TYR A 583 -31.86 22.58 2.54
CA TYR A 583 -32.46 23.25 1.39
C TYR A 583 -33.91 22.83 1.11
N ASN A 584 -34.33 21.66 1.60
CA ASN A 584 -35.70 21.15 1.43
C ASN A 584 -36.43 21.10 2.78
N ASP A 585 -37.73 21.39 2.75
CA ASP A 585 -38.61 21.42 3.93
C ASP A 585 -39.80 20.46 3.83
N GLY A 586 -39.92 19.74 2.70
CA GLY A 586 -41.02 18.80 2.45
C GLY A 586 -42.27 19.44 1.83
N SER A 587 -42.27 20.74 1.56
CA SER A 587 -43.36 21.41 0.84
C SER A 587 -43.40 21.05 -0.66
N PRO A 588 -44.53 21.21 -1.37
CA PRO A 588 -44.62 20.95 -2.81
C PRO A 588 -43.56 21.74 -3.59
N GLY A 589 -42.71 21.04 -4.35
CA GLY A 589 -41.57 21.64 -5.06
C GLY A 589 -40.26 21.75 -4.25
N ARG A 590 -40.30 21.45 -2.95
CA ARG A 590 -39.13 21.30 -2.05
C ARG A 590 -39.22 19.99 -1.26
N GLU A 591 -39.64 18.91 -1.92
CA GLU A 591 -39.66 17.61 -1.26
C GLU A 591 -38.26 17.06 -1.05
N TYR A 592 -38.06 16.36 0.06
CA TYR A 592 -36.81 15.67 0.37
C TYR A 592 -36.46 14.60 -0.68
N TYR A 593 -35.17 14.51 -1.03
CA TYR A 593 -34.65 13.46 -1.90
C TYR A 593 -34.36 12.16 -1.13
N MET A 594 -34.20 12.25 0.19
CA MET A 594 -33.86 11.12 1.06
C MET A 594 -34.84 9.93 0.96
N ASP A 595 -34.32 8.72 1.15
CA ASP A 595 -35.15 7.51 1.27
C ASP A 595 -36.10 7.61 2.48
N LYS A 596 -37.31 7.07 2.36
CA LYS A 596 -38.32 7.04 3.45
C LYS A 596 -37.78 6.44 4.75
N ALA A 597 -36.80 5.54 4.68
CA ALA A 597 -36.10 4.99 5.85
C ALA A 597 -35.40 6.07 6.70
N LEU A 598 -34.88 7.14 6.07
CA LEU A 598 -34.20 8.26 6.74
C LEU A 598 -35.18 9.30 7.30
N MET A 599 -36.42 9.36 6.78
CA MET A 599 -37.46 10.29 7.27
C MET A 599 -38.06 9.86 8.63
N ARG A 600 -38.08 8.56 8.95
CA ARG A 600 -38.75 8.04 10.16
C ARG A 600 -38.19 8.60 11.47
N PRO A 601 -36.86 8.63 11.71
CA PRO A 601 -36.28 9.22 12.92
C PRO A 601 -36.56 10.72 13.07
N GLU A 602 -36.77 11.44 11.96
CA GLU A 602 -36.98 12.89 11.93
C GLU A 602 -38.43 13.27 12.25
N ARG A 603 -39.41 12.49 11.76
CA ARG A 603 -40.83 12.65 12.17
C ARG A 603 -41.02 12.47 13.67
N THR A 604 -40.32 11.53 14.30
CA THR A 604 -40.36 11.38 15.77
C THR A 604 -39.85 12.61 16.50
N LYS A 605 -38.78 13.26 16.02
CA LYS A 605 -38.27 14.51 16.62
C LYS A 605 -39.19 15.71 16.40
N HIS A 606 -39.75 15.86 15.21
CA HIS A 606 -40.73 16.93 14.96
C HIS A 606 -42.04 16.70 15.73
N GLY A 607 -42.49 15.46 15.88
CA GLY A 607 -43.61 15.09 16.73
C GLY A 607 -43.36 15.39 18.21
N GLU A 608 -42.16 15.12 18.72
CA GLU A 608 -41.76 15.45 20.09
C GLU A 608 -41.63 16.97 20.31
N ASN A 609 -41.04 17.71 19.37
CA ASN A 609 -40.92 19.18 19.47
C ASN A 609 -42.29 19.88 19.43
N MET A 610 -43.24 19.32 18.66
CA MET A 610 -44.61 19.84 18.54
C MET A 610 -45.51 19.44 19.72
N GLN A 611 -45.12 18.44 20.50
CA GLN A 611 -45.71 18.12 21.82
C GLN A 611 -45.08 18.91 22.97
N SER A 612 -43.83 19.37 22.84
CA SER A 612 -43.16 20.22 23.84
C SER A 612 -43.52 21.71 23.71
N THR A 613 -44.23 22.11 22.66
CA THR A 613 -44.74 23.48 22.44
C THR A 613 -46.26 23.60 22.61
N LYS A 614 -46.90 22.61 23.25
CA LYS A 614 -48.29 22.67 23.68
C LYS A 614 -48.42 22.63 25.19
#